data_AF-A0A2W4TTM4-F1
#
_entry.id   AF-A0A2W4TTM4-F1
#
_cell.length_a   1.000
_cell.length_b   1.000
_cell.length_c   1.000
_cell.angle_alpha   90.00
_cell.angle_beta   90.00
_cell.angle_gamma   90.00
#
_symmetry.space_group_name_H-M   'P 1'
#
loop_
_entity.id
_entity.type
_entity.pdbx_description
1 polymer ?
#
loop_
_entity_poly.entity_id
_entity_poly.type
_entity_poly.pdbx_seq_one_letter_code
_entity_poly.pdbx_strand_id
1 'polypeptide(L)'
;MALCAVLPSLVDDWEVRVVDDGSRDATREILAEYDGRDGVRVLLQPANRGKGAAIARGFREATGDILLIQDADLEYDPSEYPILLGPILDGRADVVYGSRFLGNPRGHRVLYFWHSVGNRLLTLLSNAFTDLNLTDMETCYKVMKREVAERLDLQSARFGVEPEITCKVGRLGVRIYEVPISYNGRTYAEGKKIGLKDAFQAVWTILKYARWRPE
;
A
#
# COMPACT_ATOMS: atom_id res chain seq x y z
N MET A 1 6.88 3.65 16.66
CA MET A 1 6.56 2.90 17.90
C MET A 1 5.48 1.84 17.71
N ALA A 2 4.29 2.14 17.16
CA ALA A 2 3.24 1.13 16.98
C ALA A 2 3.68 -0.08 16.13
N LEU A 3 4.42 0.16 15.05
CA LEU A 3 4.95 -0.88 14.15
C LEU A 3 5.88 -1.87 14.86
N CYS A 4 6.89 -1.34 15.57
CA CYS A 4 7.90 -2.12 16.27
C CYS A 4 7.32 -2.90 17.47
N ALA A 5 6.10 -2.58 17.92
CA ALA A 5 5.42 -3.35 18.97
C ALA A 5 4.74 -4.62 18.44
N VAL A 6 4.29 -4.62 17.18
CA VAL A 6 3.54 -5.76 16.59
C VAL A 6 4.50 -6.78 15.96
N LEU A 7 5.50 -6.31 15.21
CA LEU A 7 6.37 -7.15 14.38
C LEU A 7 7.12 -8.26 15.16
N PRO A 8 7.71 -8.00 16.35
CA PRO A 8 8.46 -9.04 17.09
C PRO A 8 7.61 -10.23 17.52
N SER A 9 6.29 -10.08 17.60
CA SER A 9 5.37 -11.16 17.98
C SER A 9 4.90 -12.01 16.80
N LEU A 10 5.19 -11.55 15.58
CA LEU A 10 4.64 -12.12 14.34
C LEU A 10 5.69 -12.82 13.48
N VAL A 11 6.92 -12.30 13.47
CA VAL A 11 8.03 -12.82 12.66
C VAL A 11 9.34 -12.73 13.45
N ASP A 12 10.26 -13.65 13.16
CA ASP A 12 11.57 -13.72 13.84
C ASP A 12 12.51 -12.58 13.42
N ASP A 13 12.41 -12.12 12.17
CA ASP A 13 13.21 -11.02 11.61
C ASP A 13 12.32 -10.01 10.89
N TRP A 14 12.62 -8.72 11.07
CA TRP A 14 11.84 -7.62 10.51
C TRP A 14 12.66 -6.35 10.41
N GLU A 15 12.19 -5.47 9.53
CA GLU A 15 12.77 -4.14 9.36
C GLU A 15 11.70 -3.13 8.97
N VAL A 16 11.99 -1.86 9.17
CA VAL A 16 11.12 -0.76 8.77
C VAL A 16 11.92 0.25 7.94
N ARG A 17 11.55 0.42 6.68
CA ARG A 17 12.10 1.44 5.80
C ARG A 17 11.17 2.65 5.78
N VAL A 18 11.55 3.71 6.50
CA VAL A 18 10.78 4.96 6.53
C VAL A 18 11.28 5.89 5.45
N VAL A 19 10.45 6.17 4.43
CA VAL A 19 10.81 7.10 3.36
C VAL A 19 10.19 8.47 3.61
N ASP A 20 11.02 9.46 3.95
CA ASP A 20 10.59 10.86 4.05
C ASP A 20 10.59 11.51 2.68
N ASP A 21 9.42 11.91 2.20
CA ASP A 21 9.21 12.52 0.88
C ASP A 21 9.37 14.06 0.89
N GLY A 22 10.39 14.56 1.56
CA GLY A 22 10.67 16.00 1.57
C GLY A 22 9.87 16.80 2.58
N SER A 23 9.66 16.28 3.80
CA SER A 23 8.97 17.02 4.86
C SER A 23 9.67 18.33 5.21
N ARG A 24 8.87 19.34 5.59
CA ARG A 24 9.32 20.70 5.93
C ARG A 24 8.98 21.10 7.36
N ASP A 25 8.34 20.21 8.10
CA ASP A 25 8.07 20.33 9.52
C ASP A 25 9.13 19.54 10.32
N ALA A 26 8.91 19.36 11.61
CA ALA A 26 9.81 18.67 12.53
C ALA A 26 9.99 17.16 12.25
N THR A 27 9.39 16.61 11.18
CA THR A 27 9.41 15.17 10.88
C THR A 27 10.84 14.65 10.72
N ARG A 28 11.74 15.39 10.07
CA ARG A 28 13.11 14.91 9.82
C ARG A 28 13.94 14.84 11.10
N GLU A 29 13.77 15.81 11.96
CA GLU A 29 14.40 15.87 13.28
C GLU A 29 13.94 14.70 14.13
N ILE A 30 12.64 14.43 14.17
CA ILE A 30 12.07 13.28 14.89
C ILE A 30 12.60 11.98 14.30
N LEU A 31 12.59 11.82 12.97
CA LEU A 31 13.04 10.59 12.31
C LEU A 31 14.52 10.30 12.57
N ALA A 32 15.37 11.32 12.70
CA ALA A 32 16.78 11.14 13.02
C ALA A 32 16.99 10.46 14.39
N GLU A 33 16.06 10.60 15.33
CA GLU A 33 16.13 9.93 16.63
C GLU A 33 15.85 8.42 16.54
N TYR A 34 15.16 7.97 15.49
CA TYR A 34 14.78 6.56 15.29
C TYR A 34 15.67 5.84 14.28
N ASP A 35 16.41 6.55 13.43
CA ASP A 35 17.27 5.92 12.42
C ASP A 35 18.33 5.01 13.07
N GLY A 36 18.42 3.77 12.59
CA GLY A 36 19.31 2.75 13.12
C GLY A 36 18.85 2.06 14.41
N ARG A 37 17.66 2.40 14.95
CA ARG A 37 17.08 1.73 16.12
C ARG A 37 16.03 0.71 15.71
N ASP A 38 15.95 -0.42 16.41
CA ASP A 38 14.88 -1.40 16.27
C ASP A 38 14.53 -1.72 14.80
N GLY A 39 15.53 -2.07 13.98
CA GLY A 39 15.32 -2.40 12.55
C GLY A 39 14.86 -1.24 11.66
N VAL A 40 14.77 -0.01 12.18
CA VAL A 40 14.35 1.18 11.44
C VAL A 40 15.52 1.76 10.65
N ARG A 41 15.26 2.06 9.38
CA ARG A 41 16.14 2.87 8.55
C ARG A 41 15.38 3.99 7.86
N VAL A 42 15.88 5.21 8.00
CA VAL A 42 15.28 6.42 7.46
C VAL A 42 15.92 6.77 6.12
N LEU A 43 15.06 7.04 5.15
CA LEU A 43 15.40 7.27 3.76
C LEU A 43 14.86 8.64 3.35
N LEU A 44 15.70 9.67 3.44
CA LEU A 44 15.31 11.05 3.09
C LEU A 44 15.36 11.28 1.57
N GLN A 45 14.27 11.78 0.97
CA GLN A 45 14.27 12.24 -0.41
C GLN A 45 14.71 13.72 -0.50
N PRO A 46 15.42 14.13 -1.56
CA PRO A 46 15.92 15.51 -1.68
C PRO A 46 14.80 16.54 -1.85
N ALA A 47 13.65 16.13 -2.40
CA ALA A 47 12.45 16.93 -2.56
C ALA A 47 11.23 16.02 -2.60
N ASN A 48 10.02 16.60 -2.53
CA ASN A 48 8.78 15.85 -2.68
C ASN A 48 8.64 15.28 -4.10
N ARG A 49 8.62 13.95 -4.21
CA ARG A 49 8.46 13.19 -5.45
C ARG A 49 7.11 12.44 -5.52
N GLY A 50 6.40 12.33 -4.39
CA GLY A 50 5.10 11.69 -4.26
C GLY A 50 5.16 10.27 -3.69
N LYS A 51 3.98 9.77 -3.26
CA LYS A 51 3.79 8.46 -2.62
C LYS A 51 4.39 7.30 -3.43
N GLY A 52 4.13 7.26 -4.73
CA GLY A 52 4.62 6.18 -5.58
C GLY A 52 6.14 6.14 -5.69
N ALA A 53 6.81 7.31 -5.76
CA ALA A 53 8.27 7.37 -5.72
C ALA A 53 8.83 6.92 -4.36
N ALA A 54 8.14 7.24 -3.26
CA ALA A 54 8.52 6.79 -1.93
C ALA A 54 8.37 5.27 -1.78
N ILE A 55 7.27 4.68 -2.24
CA ILE A 55 7.07 3.22 -2.26
C ILE A 55 8.13 2.52 -3.12
N ALA A 56 8.37 3.02 -4.34
CA ALA A 56 9.38 2.45 -5.24
C ALA A 56 10.79 2.48 -4.62
N ARG A 57 11.13 3.55 -3.88
CA ARG A 57 12.38 3.60 -3.13
C ARG A 57 12.38 2.61 -1.97
N GLY A 58 11.31 2.55 -1.19
CA GLY A 58 11.17 1.61 -0.07
C GLY A 58 11.36 0.15 -0.53
N PHE A 59 10.73 -0.24 -1.65
CA PHE A 59 10.87 -1.57 -2.24
C PHE A 59 12.32 -1.89 -2.63
N ARG A 60 13.04 -0.91 -3.20
CA ARG A 60 14.45 -1.10 -3.60
C ARG A 60 15.41 -1.26 -2.42
N GLU A 61 15.10 -0.62 -1.30
CA GLU A 61 15.96 -0.57 -0.11
C GLU A 61 15.58 -1.65 0.94
N ALA A 62 14.49 -2.38 0.72
CA ALA A 62 14.03 -3.44 1.59
C ALA A 62 14.77 -4.77 1.31
N THR A 63 15.19 -5.42 2.39
CA THR A 63 15.95 -6.67 2.50
C THR A 63 15.19 -7.85 3.14
N GLY A 64 13.96 -7.67 3.63
CA GLY A 64 13.05 -8.76 4.04
C GLY A 64 12.25 -9.46 2.91
N ASP A 65 11.98 -10.76 3.03
CA ASP A 65 11.37 -11.59 1.95
C ASP A 65 9.91 -11.25 1.62
N ILE A 66 9.22 -10.59 2.54
CA ILE A 66 7.84 -10.12 2.39
C ILE A 66 7.82 -8.61 2.62
N LEU A 67 7.24 -7.87 1.68
CA LEU A 67 7.13 -6.43 1.72
C LEU A 67 5.68 -6.04 2.05
N LEU A 68 5.51 -5.17 3.04
CA LEU A 68 4.23 -4.59 3.45
C LEU A 68 4.30 -3.07 3.32
N ILE A 69 3.29 -2.47 2.70
CA ILE A 69 3.15 -1.01 2.62
C ILE A 69 2.33 -0.50 3.80
N GLN A 70 2.82 0.53 4.50
CA GLN A 70 2.12 1.21 5.60
C GLN A 70 2.14 2.72 5.39
N ASP A 71 0.96 3.35 5.37
CA ASP A 71 0.86 4.81 5.48
C ASP A 71 1.13 5.26 6.92
N ALA A 72 1.89 6.34 7.10
CA ALA A 72 2.39 6.78 8.41
C ALA A 72 1.31 7.42 9.33
N ASP A 73 0.09 7.62 8.83
CA ASP A 73 -0.97 8.34 9.54
C ASP A 73 -1.94 7.46 10.34
N LEU A 74 -1.66 6.15 10.39
CA LEU A 74 -2.43 5.17 11.15
C LEU A 74 -3.94 5.15 10.80
N GLU A 75 -4.32 5.62 9.61
CA GLU A 75 -5.67 5.34 9.09
C GLU A 75 -5.88 3.83 8.94
N TYR A 76 -4.79 3.09 8.74
CA TYR A 76 -4.73 1.64 8.76
C TYR A 76 -4.02 1.17 10.04
N ASP A 77 -4.59 0.15 10.70
CA ASP A 77 -4.13 -0.33 12.00
C ASP A 77 -3.01 -1.39 11.84
N PRO A 78 -1.79 -1.15 12.37
CA PRO A 78 -0.71 -2.14 12.34
C PRO A 78 -1.04 -3.44 13.08
N SER A 79 -2.03 -3.46 13.98
CA SER A 79 -2.49 -4.68 14.65
C SER A 79 -3.07 -5.72 13.68
N GLU A 80 -3.37 -5.33 12.44
CA GLU A 80 -3.92 -6.20 11.39
C GLU A 80 -2.84 -6.86 10.51
N TYR A 81 -1.56 -6.60 10.77
CA TYR A 81 -0.45 -7.27 10.07
C TYR A 81 -0.54 -8.80 10.08
N PRO A 82 -0.93 -9.48 11.18
CA PRO A 82 -1.09 -10.93 11.17
C PRO A 82 -2.10 -11.43 10.14
N ILE A 83 -3.21 -10.70 9.93
CA ILE A 83 -4.25 -11.08 8.96
C ILE A 83 -3.74 -10.90 7.53
N LEU A 84 -2.96 -9.84 7.29
CA LEU A 84 -2.37 -9.54 5.98
C LEU A 84 -1.24 -10.53 5.61
N LEU A 85 -0.39 -10.89 6.57
CA LEU A 85 0.75 -11.77 6.35
C LEU A 85 0.36 -13.25 6.32
N GLY A 86 -0.68 -13.64 7.08
CA GLY A 86 -1.13 -15.03 7.21
C GLY A 86 -1.23 -15.80 5.88
N PRO A 87 -1.94 -15.32 4.85
CA PRO A 87 -2.06 -16.04 3.58
C PRO A 87 -0.72 -16.29 2.86
N ILE A 88 0.26 -15.38 3.00
CA ILE A 88 1.60 -15.55 2.42
C ILE A 88 2.40 -16.56 3.24
N LEU A 89 2.37 -16.45 4.56
CA LEU A 89 3.06 -17.35 5.49
C LEU A 89 2.52 -18.80 5.40
N ASP A 90 1.21 -18.96 5.18
CA ASP A 90 0.57 -20.26 4.92
C ASP A 90 0.89 -20.82 3.52
N GLY A 91 1.64 -20.09 2.70
CA GLY A 91 1.98 -20.49 1.33
C GLY A 91 0.80 -20.46 0.37
N ARG A 92 -0.30 -19.77 0.69
CA ARG A 92 -1.53 -19.68 -0.14
C ARG A 92 -1.50 -18.51 -1.13
N ALA A 93 -0.82 -17.42 -0.78
CA ALA A 93 -0.76 -16.20 -1.56
C ALA A 93 0.69 -15.78 -1.85
N ASP A 94 0.87 -15.04 -2.94
CA ASP A 94 2.09 -14.32 -3.25
C ASP A 94 1.88 -12.80 -3.11
N VAL A 95 0.62 -12.34 -3.21
CA VAL A 95 0.18 -10.97 -2.95
C VAL A 95 -1.11 -10.98 -2.15
N VAL A 96 -1.22 -10.12 -1.15
CA VAL A 96 -2.41 -9.93 -0.31
C VAL A 96 -2.80 -8.45 -0.30
N TYR A 97 -4.07 -8.19 -0.55
CA TYR A 97 -4.70 -6.87 -0.47
C TYR A 97 -5.57 -6.81 0.79
N GLY A 98 -5.42 -5.75 1.58
CA GLY A 98 -6.37 -5.42 2.63
C GLY A 98 -7.58 -4.71 2.03
N SER A 99 -8.78 -5.26 2.16
CA SER A 99 -10.01 -4.64 1.67
C SER A 99 -10.78 -3.93 2.77
N ARG A 100 -11.14 -2.66 2.51
CA ARG A 100 -12.06 -1.87 3.35
C ARG A 100 -13.53 -2.27 3.18
N PHE A 101 -13.84 -3.01 2.11
CA PHE A 101 -15.22 -3.33 1.72
C PHE A 101 -15.60 -4.79 1.92
N LEU A 102 -14.62 -5.68 2.14
CA LEU A 102 -14.92 -7.02 2.65
C LEU A 102 -15.53 -6.93 4.05
N GLY A 103 -16.40 -7.89 4.38
CA GLY A 103 -17.04 -7.96 5.69
C GLY A 103 -15.99 -8.13 6.78
N ASN A 104 -15.77 -7.09 7.59
CA ASN A 104 -14.91 -7.16 8.76
C ASN A 104 -15.75 -7.63 9.97
N PRO A 105 -15.39 -8.77 10.61
CA PRO A 105 -16.11 -9.27 11.79
C PRO A 105 -16.14 -8.27 12.97
N ARG A 106 -15.17 -7.35 13.03
CA ARG A 106 -15.08 -6.30 14.04
C ARG A 106 -15.92 -5.06 13.70
N GLY A 107 -16.60 -5.06 12.56
CA GLY A 107 -17.23 -3.88 11.98
C GLY A 107 -16.23 -2.94 11.30
N HIS A 108 -16.72 -1.92 10.61
CA HIS A 108 -15.88 -0.85 10.05
C HIS A 108 -16.48 0.52 10.34
N ARG A 109 -15.66 1.57 10.26
CA ARG A 109 -16.14 2.95 10.24
C ARG A 109 -16.88 3.20 8.93
N VAL A 110 -18.03 3.86 9.00
CA VAL A 110 -18.81 4.20 7.81
C VAL A 110 -18.05 5.20 6.95
N LEU A 111 -17.77 4.82 5.71
CA LEU A 111 -17.08 5.66 4.74
C LEU A 111 -18.04 6.62 4.04
N TYR A 112 -17.51 7.76 3.60
CA TYR A 112 -18.27 8.72 2.79
C TYR A 112 -18.80 8.06 1.51
N PHE A 113 -20.11 8.11 1.31
CA PHE A 113 -20.80 7.42 0.23
C PHE A 113 -20.18 7.65 -1.16
N TRP A 114 -19.96 8.91 -1.55
CA TRP A 114 -19.41 9.23 -2.88
C TRP A 114 -17.96 8.80 -3.06
N HIS A 115 -17.16 8.76 -1.99
CA HIS A 115 -15.82 8.16 -2.04
C HIS A 115 -15.89 6.65 -2.25
N SER A 116 -16.80 5.98 -1.56
CA SER A 116 -17.02 4.54 -1.74
C SER A 116 -17.48 4.22 -3.15
N VAL A 117 -18.38 5.04 -3.74
CA VAL A 117 -18.81 4.90 -5.14
C VAL A 117 -17.63 5.12 -6.09
N GLY A 118 -16.86 6.21 -5.92
CA GLY A 118 -15.70 6.49 -6.75
C GLY A 118 -14.65 5.37 -6.71
N ASN A 119 -14.35 4.85 -5.53
CA ASN A 119 -13.43 3.71 -5.39
C ASN A 119 -13.99 2.45 -6.07
N ARG A 120 -15.26 2.11 -5.87
CA ARG A 120 -15.89 0.96 -6.55
C ARG A 120 -15.83 1.08 -8.06
N LEU A 121 -16.01 2.28 -8.62
CA LEU A 121 -15.88 2.52 -10.07
C LEU A 121 -14.44 2.32 -10.57
N LEU A 122 -13.44 2.84 -9.84
CA LEU A 122 -12.03 2.64 -10.18
C LEU A 122 -11.62 1.17 -10.06
N THR A 123 -12.07 0.49 -9.01
CA THR A 123 -11.85 -0.94 -8.79
C THR A 123 -12.50 -1.76 -9.90
N LEU A 124 -13.76 -1.47 -10.27
CA LEU A 124 -14.44 -2.12 -11.39
C LEU A 124 -13.67 -1.94 -12.70
N LEU A 125 -13.20 -0.72 -12.98
CA LEU A 125 -12.41 -0.44 -14.17
C LEU A 125 -11.10 -1.23 -14.16
N SER A 126 -10.38 -1.26 -13.04
CA SER A 126 -9.14 -2.02 -12.89
C SER A 126 -9.37 -3.52 -13.10
N ASN A 127 -10.39 -4.08 -12.46
CA ASN A 127 -10.81 -5.48 -12.63
C ASN A 127 -11.09 -5.80 -14.10
N ALA A 128 -11.81 -4.92 -14.81
CA ALA A 128 -12.10 -5.13 -16.24
C ALA A 128 -10.85 -5.22 -17.14
N PHE A 129 -9.75 -4.54 -16.79
CA PHE A 129 -8.49 -4.56 -17.56
C PHE A 129 -7.49 -5.63 -17.09
N THR A 130 -7.60 -6.05 -15.83
CA THR A 130 -6.69 -7.00 -15.20
C THR A 130 -7.24 -8.42 -15.12
N ASP A 131 -8.54 -8.57 -15.37
CA ASP A 131 -9.30 -9.82 -15.16
C ASP A 131 -9.23 -10.32 -13.70
N LEU A 132 -9.08 -9.38 -12.78
CA LEU A 132 -9.15 -9.63 -11.33
C LEU A 132 -10.56 -9.37 -10.82
N ASN A 133 -10.84 -9.86 -9.62
CA ASN A 133 -12.10 -9.60 -8.92
C ASN A 133 -11.83 -9.00 -7.53
N LEU A 134 -11.06 -7.90 -7.51
CA LEU A 134 -10.77 -7.18 -6.27
C LEU A 134 -11.99 -6.40 -5.80
N THR A 135 -12.18 -6.31 -4.50
CA THR A 135 -13.18 -5.45 -3.87
C THR A 135 -12.64 -4.03 -3.61
N ASP A 136 -11.33 -3.88 -3.40
CA ASP A 136 -10.70 -2.60 -3.08
C ASP A 136 -9.29 -2.45 -3.69
N MET A 137 -9.21 -1.95 -4.92
CA MET A 137 -7.92 -1.76 -5.60
C MET A 137 -7.08 -0.61 -5.00
N GLU A 138 -7.76 0.46 -4.58
CA GLU A 138 -7.15 1.70 -4.04
C GLU A 138 -6.76 1.60 -2.55
N THR A 139 -6.67 0.39 -2.01
CA THR A 139 -6.20 0.16 -0.63
C THR A 139 -4.71 0.44 -0.49
N CYS A 140 -4.26 0.96 0.65
CA CYS A 140 -2.82 1.08 0.90
C CYS A 140 -2.19 -0.25 1.31
N TYR A 141 -2.91 -1.06 2.08
CA TYR A 141 -2.42 -2.36 2.55
C TYR A 141 -2.32 -3.34 1.39
N LYS A 142 -1.13 -3.38 0.81
CA LYS A 142 -0.68 -4.37 -0.16
C LYS A 142 0.56 -5.02 0.43
N VAL A 143 0.50 -6.33 0.56
CA VAL A 143 1.60 -7.17 1.02
C VAL A 143 1.97 -8.11 -0.11
N MET A 144 3.25 -8.27 -0.37
CA MET A 144 3.72 -9.14 -1.45
C MET A 144 5.07 -9.72 -1.13
N LYS A 145 5.38 -10.88 -1.70
CA LYS A 145 6.75 -11.40 -1.68
C LYS A 145 7.67 -10.43 -2.41
N ARG A 146 8.92 -10.31 -1.94
CA ARG A 146 9.98 -9.51 -2.58
C ARG A 146 10.07 -9.80 -4.07
N GLU A 147 10.10 -11.08 -4.45
CA GLU A 147 10.27 -11.51 -5.84
C GLU A 147 9.18 -10.97 -6.77
N VAL A 148 7.97 -10.71 -6.24
CA VAL A 148 6.89 -10.07 -6.98
C VAL A 148 7.18 -8.58 -7.13
N ALA A 149 7.52 -7.90 -6.02
CA ALA A 149 7.79 -6.47 -6.00
C ALA A 149 8.94 -6.06 -6.93
N GLU A 150 10.01 -6.84 -6.98
CA GLU A 150 11.17 -6.60 -7.84
C GLU A 150 10.81 -6.62 -9.33
N ARG A 151 9.84 -7.45 -9.73
CA ARG A 151 9.34 -7.55 -11.11
C ARG A 151 8.41 -6.40 -11.51
N LEU A 152 7.93 -5.61 -10.55
CA LEU A 152 6.97 -4.55 -10.85
C LEU A 152 7.62 -3.32 -11.47
N ASP A 153 8.89 -3.01 -11.20
CA ASP A 153 9.57 -1.80 -11.70
C ASP A 153 8.66 -0.55 -11.69
N LEU A 154 8.31 -0.06 -10.49
CA LEU A 154 7.29 0.98 -10.32
C LEU A 154 7.74 2.34 -10.89
N GLN A 155 6.92 2.92 -11.76
CA GLN A 155 7.20 4.16 -12.50
C GLN A 155 6.32 5.35 -12.09
N SER A 156 5.16 5.11 -11.48
CA SER A 156 4.23 6.17 -11.06
C SER A 156 4.75 6.87 -9.81
N ALA A 157 4.88 8.19 -9.88
CA ALA A 157 5.44 8.97 -8.78
C ALA A 157 4.42 9.31 -7.68
N ARG A 158 3.12 9.35 -7.98
CA ARG A 158 2.03 9.76 -7.06
C ARG A 158 1.04 8.62 -6.79
N PHE A 159 -0.25 8.95 -6.60
CA PHE A 159 -1.31 7.97 -6.31
C PHE A 159 -1.58 6.96 -7.43
N GLY A 160 -1.12 7.22 -8.67
CA GLY A 160 -1.16 6.21 -9.73
C GLY A 160 -0.39 4.91 -9.42
N VAL A 161 0.45 4.90 -8.38
CA VAL A 161 1.13 3.68 -7.94
C VAL A 161 0.17 2.55 -7.56
N GLU A 162 -0.99 2.86 -6.98
CA GLU A 162 -1.95 1.84 -6.54
C GLU A 162 -2.55 1.06 -7.74
N PRO A 163 -3.06 1.73 -8.79
CA PRO A 163 -3.47 1.04 -10.01
C PRO A 163 -2.30 0.45 -10.80
N GLU A 164 -1.12 1.06 -10.79
CA GLU A 164 0.05 0.48 -11.45
C GLU A 164 0.44 -0.88 -10.84
N ILE A 165 0.57 -0.95 -9.51
CA ILE A 165 0.86 -2.21 -8.81
C ILE A 165 -0.16 -3.26 -9.23
N THR A 166 -1.45 -2.93 -9.16
CA THR A 166 -2.53 -3.87 -9.47
C THR A 166 -2.52 -4.33 -10.92
N CYS A 167 -2.34 -3.42 -11.87
CA CYS A 167 -2.23 -3.77 -13.28
C CYS A 167 -1.05 -4.69 -13.56
N LYS A 168 0.11 -4.44 -12.94
CA LYS A 168 1.30 -5.25 -13.13
C LYS A 168 1.17 -6.61 -12.45
N VAL A 169 0.74 -6.64 -11.19
CA VAL A 169 0.49 -7.87 -10.41
C VAL A 169 -0.49 -8.80 -11.12
N GLY A 170 -1.60 -8.26 -11.65
CA GLY A 170 -2.60 -9.05 -12.39
C GLY A 170 -2.06 -9.71 -13.66
N ARG A 171 -0.89 -9.29 -14.15
CA ARG A 171 -0.22 -9.85 -15.34
C ARG A 171 0.91 -10.82 -15.01
N LEU A 172 1.27 -10.99 -13.75
CA LEU A 172 2.37 -11.87 -13.32
C LEU A 172 1.96 -13.34 -13.14
N GLY A 173 0.66 -13.67 -13.17
CA GLY A 173 0.16 -15.03 -12.94
C GLY A 173 0.39 -15.53 -11.51
N VAL A 174 0.46 -14.61 -10.54
CA VAL A 174 0.70 -14.89 -9.11
C VAL A 174 -0.60 -15.09 -8.35
N ARG A 175 -0.54 -15.71 -7.16
CA ARG A 175 -1.73 -15.96 -6.33
C ARG A 175 -2.06 -14.71 -5.51
N ILE A 176 -3.22 -14.12 -5.76
CA ILE A 176 -3.68 -12.87 -5.15
C ILE A 176 -4.84 -13.18 -4.19
N TYR A 177 -4.77 -12.65 -2.98
CA TYR A 177 -5.82 -12.78 -1.96
C TYR A 177 -6.27 -11.40 -1.46
N GLU A 178 -7.52 -11.31 -1.01
CA GLU A 178 -8.01 -10.17 -0.23
C GLU A 178 -8.40 -10.62 1.18
N VAL A 179 -8.12 -9.76 2.16
CA VAL A 179 -8.53 -9.95 3.57
C VAL A 179 -9.24 -8.70 4.08
N PRO A 180 -10.24 -8.82 4.97
CA PRO A 180 -10.91 -7.65 5.53
C PRO A 180 -9.97 -6.90 6.48
N ILE A 181 -9.96 -5.57 6.38
CA ILE A 181 -9.18 -4.69 7.25
C ILE A 181 -10.05 -3.55 7.79
N SER A 182 -9.56 -2.89 8.84
CA SER A 182 -10.16 -1.70 9.42
C SER A 182 -9.58 -0.46 8.77
N TYR A 183 -10.40 0.58 8.63
CA TYR A 183 -9.95 1.85 8.07
C TYR A 183 -10.60 3.02 8.79
N ASN A 184 -9.76 3.84 9.42
CA ASN A 184 -10.13 5.03 10.17
C ASN A 184 -9.74 6.29 9.41
N GLY A 185 -10.30 6.43 8.20
CA GLY A 185 -9.98 7.57 7.33
C GLY A 185 -10.26 8.93 7.97
N ARG A 186 -9.39 9.90 7.68
CA ARG A 186 -9.61 11.30 8.03
C ARG A 186 -10.89 11.87 7.42
N THR A 187 -11.55 12.72 8.18
CA THR A 187 -12.66 13.56 7.71
C THR A 187 -12.15 14.63 6.75
N TYR A 188 -13.07 15.24 5.98
CA TYR A 188 -12.69 16.37 5.10
C TYR A 188 -12.11 17.56 5.87
N ALA A 189 -12.58 17.80 7.10
CA ALA A 189 -12.06 18.84 7.98
C ALA A 189 -10.61 18.59 8.43
N GLU A 190 -10.21 17.31 8.50
CA GLU A 190 -8.85 16.87 8.83
C GLU A 190 -7.93 16.85 7.60
N GLY A 191 -8.38 17.43 6.47
CA GLY A 191 -7.56 17.70 5.31
C GLY A 191 -7.42 16.55 4.32
N LYS A 192 -8.48 15.74 4.12
CA LYS A 192 -8.49 14.67 3.12
C LYS A 192 -8.13 15.23 1.72
N LYS A 193 -6.97 14.85 1.20
CA LYS A 193 -6.36 15.45 -0.02
C LYS A 193 -6.83 14.85 -1.35
N ILE A 194 -7.75 13.89 -1.34
CA ILE A 194 -8.19 13.14 -2.53
C ILE A 194 -9.23 13.95 -3.32
N GLY A 195 -8.92 14.26 -4.58
CA GLY A 195 -9.80 15.01 -5.48
C GLY A 195 -9.99 14.38 -6.85
N LEU A 196 -10.72 15.06 -7.73
CA LEU A 196 -10.99 14.60 -9.10
C LEU A 196 -9.73 14.39 -9.94
N LYS A 197 -8.68 15.18 -9.70
CA LYS A 197 -7.39 15.03 -10.40
C LYS A 197 -6.76 13.67 -10.13
N ASP A 198 -6.86 13.17 -8.89
CA ASP A 198 -6.33 11.86 -8.52
C ASP A 198 -7.13 10.74 -9.18
N ALA A 199 -8.46 10.89 -9.29
CA ALA A 199 -9.31 9.95 -10.01
C ALA A 199 -8.96 9.89 -11.51
N PHE A 200 -8.75 11.02 -12.17
CA PHE A 200 -8.28 11.05 -13.57
C PHE A 200 -6.91 10.40 -13.73
N GLN A 201 -5.99 10.68 -12.79
CA GLN A 201 -4.67 10.05 -12.80
C GLN A 201 -4.77 8.53 -12.62
N ALA A 202 -5.65 8.04 -11.74
CA ALA A 202 -5.88 6.62 -11.54
C ALA A 202 -6.40 5.95 -12.82
N VAL A 203 -7.44 6.53 -13.45
CA VAL A 203 -7.97 6.04 -14.74
C VAL A 203 -6.88 6.01 -15.81
N TRP A 204 -6.13 7.10 -15.98
CA TRP A 204 -5.02 7.15 -16.93
C TRP A 204 -3.99 6.05 -16.67
N THR A 205 -3.66 5.80 -15.40
CA THR A 205 -2.67 4.81 -15.01
C THR A 205 -3.14 3.38 -15.29
N ILE A 206 -4.42 3.09 -15.02
CA ILE A 206 -5.05 1.82 -15.39
C ILE A 206 -4.93 1.61 -16.90
N LEU A 207 -5.30 2.61 -17.71
CA LEU A 207 -5.23 2.52 -19.16
C LEU A 207 -3.79 2.36 -19.68
N LYS A 208 -2.85 3.10 -19.10
CA LYS A 208 -1.41 3.05 -19.45
C LYS A 208 -0.83 1.65 -19.23
N TYR A 209 -1.10 1.03 -18.09
CA TYR A 209 -0.53 -0.27 -17.72
C TYR A 209 -1.44 -1.47 -17.99
N ALA A 210 -2.64 -1.26 -18.54
CA ALA A 210 -3.57 -2.33 -18.90
C ALA A 210 -2.96 -3.41 -19.80
N ARG A 211 -1.96 -3.04 -20.62
CA ARG A 211 -1.25 -3.96 -21.54
C ARG A 211 0.21 -4.17 -21.16
N TRP A 212 0.60 -3.82 -19.93
CA TRP A 212 1.95 -4.10 -19.45
C TRP A 212 2.24 -5.61 -19.50
N ARG A 213 3.49 -5.95 -19.81
CA ARG A 213 3.98 -7.32 -19.82
C ARG A 213 5.28 -7.37 -19.02
N PRO A 214 5.48 -8.38 -18.17
CA PRO A 214 6.79 -8.62 -17.57
C PRO A 214 7.79 -8.94 -18.69
N GLU A 215 9.03 -8.48 -18.52
CA GLU A 215 10.16 -8.90 -19.34
C GLU A 215 10.54 -10.37 -19.08
#